data_AF-A0A6G3LS82-F1
#
_entry.id   AF-A0A6G3LS82-F1
#
_cell.length_a   1.000
_cell.length_b   1.000
_cell.length_c   1.000
_cell.angle_alpha   90.00
_cell.angle_beta   90.00
_cell.angle_gamma   90.00
#
_symmetry.space_group_name_H-M   'P 1'
#
loop_
_entity.id
_entity.type
_entity.pdbx_description
1 polymer ?
#
loop_
_entity_poly.entity_id
_entity_poly.type
_entity_poly.pdbx_seq_one_letter_code
_entity_poly.pdbx_strand_id
1 'polypeptide(L)'
;MPTRLTRLTSRLLVYISMAELVAALYVVTTGLSLYHARLMFEAVLPTFIAGVAVAYASSSLKGASRALEAIASIMGWAVAATGLMASLGGPKVPLGVSLVVFGSLLASLTAYALRKWDVRLSVAMLGYTQALAGVVLLGAPWLGLFPLALVFVIVEAIGAIYSVTLHSFPSTFGDVPSKALTGLVFAFLSAAVPATLLGDLWLSNVLLGASMLISVLAFRGYRLRSYYAKARTSSSPIARGGTLYFLYGHAFAFSALIVAGVVLIASAALRLNSLILVHMVTLGAISLFVLIHAPMMLPVMMGWSSARRYNLTPFVSQIAAAVLWPFNTHVSFFFVGLAFVFDALIVLPSREPMPLSLVR
;
A
#
# COMPACT_ATOMS: atom_id res chain seq x y z
N MET A 1 13.96 -18.45 -4.01
CA MET A 1 14.09 -17.78 -2.70
C MET A 1 14.96 -16.54 -2.90
N PRO A 2 14.60 -15.37 -2.34
CA PRO A 2 15.36 -14.14 -2.50
C PRO A 2 16.79 -14.26 -1.95
N THR A 3 17.75 -13.56 -2.54
CA THR A 3 19.13 -13.52 -2.02
C THR A 3 19.21 -12.86 -0.63
N ARG A 4 20.30 -13.13 0.09
CA ARG A 4 20.57 -12.49 1.40
C ARG A 4 20.62 -10.95 1.28
N LEU A 5 21.18 -10.44 0.18
CA LEU A 5 21.24 -9.01 -0.13
C LEU A 5 19.84 -8.41 -0.23
N THR A 6 18.96 -8.98 -1.06
CA THR A 6 17.59 -8.49 -1.24
C THR A 6 16.80 -8.47 0.07
N ARG A 7 16.93 -9.53 0.90
CA ARG A 7 16.30 -9.56 2.22
C ARG A 7 16.82 -8.47 3.15
N LEU A 8 18.13 -8.24 3.15
CA LEU A 8 18.76 -7.19 3.94
C LEU A 8 18.31 -5.80 3.48
N THR A 9 18.32 -5.54 2.17
CA THR A 9 17.88 -4.28 1.58
C THR A 9 16.42 -3.99 1.92
N SER A 10 15.51 -4.93 1.66
CA SER A 10 14.10 -4.76 1.99
C SER A 10 13.89 -4.44 3.48
N ARG A 11 14.56 -5.18 4.36
CA ARG A 11 14.50 -4.95 5.82
C ARG A 11 15.03 -3.57 6.21
N LEU A 12 16.15 -3.14 5.65
CA LEU A 12 16.75 -1.84 5.95
C LEU A 12 15.88 -0.68 5.44
N LEU A 13 15.35 -0.77 4.22
CA LEU A 13 14.44 0.24 3.67
C LEU A 13 13.15 0.36 4.52
N VAL A 14 12.60 -0.76 5.00
CA VAL A 14 11.47 -0.72 5.94
C VAL A 14 11.86 -0.04 7.26
N TYR A 15 13.03 -0.32 7.84
CA TYR A 15 13.46 0.40 9.05
C TYR A 15 13.71 1.88 8.82
N ILE A 16 14.26 2.26 7.67
CA ILE A 16 14.47 3.67 7.31
C ILE A 16 13.12 4.37 7.19
N SER A 17 12.14 3.79 6.49
CA SER A 17 10.81 4.41 6.40
C SER A 17 10.11 4.52 7.76
N MET A 18 10.36 3.59 8.69
CA MET A 18 9.91 3.73 10.09
C MET A 18 10.61 4.89 10.82
N ALA A 19 11.92 5.06 10.64
CA ALA A 19 12.66 6.18 11.22
C ALA A 19 12.20 7.52 10.64
N GLU A 20 12.00 7.58 9.32
CA GLU A 20 11.40 8.73 8.63
C GLU A 20 9.99 9.02 9.17
N LEU A 21 9.16 8.00 9.38
CA LEU A 21 7.83 8.19 9.97
C LEU A 21 7.91 8.80 11.37
N VAL A 22 8.80 8.32 12.23
CA VAL A 22 9.02 8.91 13.57
C VAL A 22 9.45 10.37 13.45
N ALA A 23 10.36 10.69 12.54
CA ALA A 23 10.78 12.06 12.28
C ALA A 23 9.61 12.92 11.78
N ALA A 24 8.77 12.42 10.87
CA ALA A 24 7.59 13.12 10.37
C ALA A 24 6.61 13.43 11.51
N LEU A 25 6.38 12.47 12.41
CA LEU A 25 5.50 12.64 13.55
C LEU A 25 6.07 13.65 14.56
N TYR A 26 7.38 13.65 14.79
CA TYR A 26 8.01 14.68 15.63
C TYR A 26 7.85 16.08 15.02
N VAL A 27 8.13 16.21 13.72
CA VAL A 27 8.03 17.47 12.98
C VAL A 27 6.64 18.09 13.04
N VAL A 28 5.56 17.31 12.97
CA VAL A 28 4.21 17.88 13.07
C VAL A 28 3.94 18.44 14.47
N THR A 29 4.50 17.85 15.53
CA THR A 29 4.36 18.36 16.91
C THR A 29 5.07 19.69 17.14
N THR A 30 6.07 20.02 16.32
CA THR A 30 6.79 21.30 16.39
C THR A 30 6.16 22.40 15.51
N GLY A 31 4.97 22.16 14.96
CA GLY A 31 4.23 23.13 14.14
C GLY A 31 4.61 23.16 12.66
N LEU A 32 5.49 22.26 12.22
CA LEU A 32 6.02 22.22 10.84
C LEU A 32 5.18 21.31 9.92
N SER A 33 3.88 21.60 9.80
CA SER A 33 2.90 20.74 9.09
C SER A 33 3.21 20.50 7.60
N LEU A 34 3.74 21.49 6.89
CA LEU A 34 4.14 21.34 5.48
C LEU A 34 5.37 20.44 5.33
N TYR A 35 6.30 20.50 6.27
CA TYR A 35 7.48 19.65 6.27
C TYR A 35 7.10 18.21 6.62
N HIS A 36 6.18 18.02 7.57
CA HIS A 36 5.57 16.72 7.83
C HIS A 36 4.95 16.13 6.55
N ALA A 37 4.14 16.92 5.83
CA ALA A 37 3.50 16.47 4.60
C ALA A 37 4.54 16.07 3.54
N ARG A 38 5.62 16.85 3.35
CA ARG A 38 6.72 16.49 2.44
C ARG A 38 7.44 15.21 2.87
N LEU A 39 7.76 15.06 4.15
CA LEU A 39 8.47 13.87 4.63
C LEU A 39 7.63 12.59 4.46
N MET A 40 6.34 12.66 4.79
CA MET A 40 5.39 11.55 4.58
C MET A 40 5.29 11.17 3.09
N PHE A 41 5.21 12.19 2.24
CA PHE A 41 4.94 12.06 0.81
C PHE A 41 6.17 11.64 -0.01
N GLU A 42 7.32 12.28 0.24
CA GLU A 42 8.50 12.21 -0.62
C GLU A 42 9.53 11.21 -0.11
N ALA A 43 9.52 10.90 1.19
CA ALA A 43 10.46 9.97 1.81
C ALA A 43 9.77 8.70 2.33
N VAL A 44 8.89 8.83 3.33
CA VAL A 44 8.29 7.68 4.03
C VAL A 44 7.62 6.71 3.07
N LEU A 45 6.72 7.23 2.22
CA LEU A 45 5.92 6.41 1.32
C LEU A 45 6.77 5.73 0.22
N PRO A 46 7.60 6.47 -0.55
CA PRO A 46 8.47 5.85 -1.57
C PRO A 46 9.45 4.84 -0.98
N THR A 47 10.08 5.16 0.16
CA THR A 47 11.03 4.27 0.83
C THR A 47 10.36 2.98 1.28
N PHE A 48 9.17 3.08 1.91
CA PHE A 48 8.42 1.90 2.35
C PHE A 48 8.02 1.02 1.17
N ILE A 49 7.43 1.62 0.13
CA ILE A 49 6.96 0.90 -1.05
C ILE A 49 8.13 0.27 -1.81
N ALA A 50 9.28 0.95 -1.93
CA ALA A 50 10.49 0.36 -2.49
C ALA A 50 10.98 -0.85 -1.69
N GLY A 51 11.00 -0.75 -0.35
CA GLY A 51 11.35 -1.86 0.54
C GLY A 51 10.46 -3.09 0.34
N VAL A 52 9.15 -2.88 0.26
CA VAL A 52 8.18 -3.96 -0.01
C VAL A 52 8.36 -4.52 -1.42
N ALA A 53 8.51 -3.65 -2.43
CA ALA A 53 8.54 -4.05 -3.82
C ALA A 53 9.78 -4.87 -4.19
N VAL A 54 10.95 -4.52 -3.64
CA VAL A 54 12.19 -5.30 -3.80
C VAL A 54 11.98 -6.74 -3.33
N ALA A 55 11.46 -6.94 -2.12
CA ALA A 55 11.19 -8.27 -1.59
C ALA A 55 10.11 -9.01 -2.39
N TYR A 56 9.01 -8.30 -2.70
CA TYR A 56 7.86 -8.87 -3.37
C TYR A 56 8.17 -9.36 -4.78
N ALA A 57 8.79 -8.51 -5.61
CA ALA A 57 9.20 -8.87 -6.96
C ALA A 57 10.17 -10.05 -6.94
N SER A 58 11.19 -9.99 -6.07
CA SER A 58 12.22 -11.05 -5.97
C SER A 58 11.64 -12.39 -5.50
N SER A 59 10.64 -12.38 -4.61
CA SER A 59 9.95 -13.60 -4.18
C SER A 59 9.15 -14.28 -5.30
N SER A 60 8.71 -13.49 -6.29
CA SER A 60 7.88 -13.94 -7.41
C SER A 60 8.69 -14.45 -8.60
N LEU A 61 10.01 -14.26 -8.58
CA LEU A 61 10.93 -14.65 -9.64
C LEU A 61 11.27 -16.15 -9.58
N LYS A 62 11.12 -16.85 -10.71
CA LYS A 62 11.56 -18.25 -10.83
C LYS A 62 12.93 -18.29 -11.50
N GLY A 63 13.99 -18.49 -10.72
CA GLY A 63 15.36 -18.66 -11.26
C GLY A 63 15.95 -17.40 -11.90
N ALA A 64 15.52 -16.21 -11.46
CA ALA A 64 16.07 -14.97 -11.98
C ALA A 64 17.56 -14.82 -11.68
N SER A 65 18.26 -14.10 -12.56
CA SER A 65 19.66 -13.75 -12.37
C SER A 65 19.82 -12.94 -11.08
N ARG A 66 20.75 -13.36 -10.22
CA ARG A 66 21.16 -12.62 -9.01
C ARG A 66 21.50 -11.16 -9.31
N ALA A 67 21.92 -10.86 -10.53
CA ALA A 67 22.19 -9.50 -10.99
C ALA A 67 20.92 -8.64 -11.03
N LEU A 68 19.78 -9.16 -11.48
CA LEU A 68 18.52 -8.41 -11.51
C LEU A 68 18.00 -8.10 -10.10
N GLU A 69 18.13 -9.06 -9.17
CA GLU A 69 17.80 -8.84 -7.76
C GLU A 69 18.71 -7.77 -7.12
N ALA A 70 20.00 -7.77 -7.47
CA ALA A 70 20.96 -6.77 -7.00
C ALA A 70 20.65 -5.39 -7.57
N ILE A 71 20.37 -5.27 -8.87
CA ILE A 71 20.01 -3.99 -9.51
C ILE A 71 18.71 -3.45 -8.90
N ALA A 72 17.68 -4.29 -8.72
CA ALA A 72 16.45 -3.86 -8.05
C ALA A 72 16.70 -3.36 -6.63
N SER A 73 17.61 -4.02 -5.90
CA SER A 73 18.02 -3.58 -4.55
C SER A 73 18.72 -2.21 -4.57
N ILE A 74 19.64 -1.99 -5.52
CA ILE A 74 20.35 -0.71 -5.67
C ILE A 74 19.37 0.41 -6.04
N MET A 75 18.44 0.14 -6.96
CA MET A 75 17.43 1.12 -7.36
C MET A 75 16.45 1.44 -6.22
N GLY A 76 16.10 0.47 -5.37
CA GLY A 76 15.32 0.73 -4.15
C GLY A 76 16.03 1.70 -3.20
N TRP A 77 17.35 1.59 -3.05
CA TRP A 77 18.16 2.57 -2.31
C TRP A 77 18.21 3.94 -2.99
N ALA A 78 18.25 4.00 -4.32
CA ALA A 78 18.20 5.26 -5.05
C ALA A 78 16.87 6.00 -4.82
N VAL A 79 15.74 5.28 -4.80
CA VAL A 79 14.42 5.86 -4.45
C VAL A 79 14.45 6.44 -3.04
N ALA A 80 14.93 5.69 -2.04
CA ALA A 80 14.99 6.17 -0.67
C ALA A 80 15.89 7.40 -0.51
N ALA A 81 17.09 7.38 -1.10
CA ALA A 81 18.04 8.48 -1.01
C ALA A 81 17.51 9.75 -1.69
N THR A 82 16.97 9.63 -2.91
CA THR A 82 16.41 10.78 -3.63
C THR A 82 15.12 11.29 -3.00
N GLY A 83 14.31 10.40 -2.42
CA GLY A 83 13.12 10.75 -1.65
C GLY A 83 13.44 11.55 -0.40
N LEU A 84 14.42 11.10 0.38
CA LEU A 84 14.93 11.83 1.52
C LEU A 84 15.45 13.21 1.07
N MET A 85 16.30 13.28 0.05
CA MET A 85 16.82 14.55 -0.48
C MET A 85 15.70 15.52 -0.89
N ALA A 86 14.67 15.04 -1.60
CA ALA A 86 13.52 15.86 -1.99
C ALA A 86 12.78 16.39 -0.74
N SER A 87 12.53 15.52 0.24
CA SER A 87 11.82 15.89 1.48
C SER A 87 12.54 16.98 2.27
N LEU A 88 13.89 16.97 2.26
CA LEU A 88 14.75 17.99 2.90
C LEU A 88 14.79 19.33 2.15
N GLY A 89 13.97 19.50 1.11
CA GLY A 89 13.92 20.72 0.29
C GLY A 89 14.79 20.68 -0.97
N GLY A 90 15.37 19.52 -1.30
CA GLY A 90 16.08 19.30 -2.56
C GLY A 90 15.14 19.23 -3.77
N PRO A 91 15.70 19.14 -4.99
CA PRO A 91 14.91 19.01 -6.21
C PRO A 91 14.13 17.68 -6.22
N LYS A 92 12.89 17.71 -6.71
CA LYS A 92 12.03 16.51 -6.83
C LYS A 92 12.32 15.66 -8.08
N VAL A 93 13.03 16.23 -9.05
CA VAL A 93 13.34 15.56 -10.33
C VAL A 93 14.10 14.23 -10.11
N PRO A 94 15.15 14.15 -9.28
CA PRO A 94 15.83 12.88 -8.99
C PRO A 94 14.89 11.81 -8.42
N LEU A 95 13.97 12.17 -7.53
CA LEU A 95 12.96 11.24 -7.00
C LEU A 95 12.07 10.72 -8.13
N GLY A 96 11.53 11.62 -8.95
CA GLY A 96 10.70 11.25 -10.10
C GLY A 96 11.41 10.31 -11.07
N VAL A 97 12.68 10.60 -11.43
CA VAL A 97 13.50 9.74 -12.30
C VAL A 97 13.76 8.39 -11.64
N SER A 98 14.11 8.36 -10.36
CA SER A 98 14.39 7.10 -9.65
C SER A 98 13.17 6.18 -9.62
N LEU A 99 11.97 6.73 -9.43
CA LEU A 99 10.71 5.98 -9.44
C LEU A 99 10.37 5.45 -10.83
N VAL A 100 10.58 6.24 -11.90
CA VAL A 100 10.40 5.77 -13.28
C VAL A 100 11.34 4.62 -13.59
N VAL A 101 12.62 4.77 -13.28
CA VAL A 101 13.64 3.75 -13.56
C VAL A 101 13.39 2.48 -12.75
N PHE A 102 13.17 2.63 -11.44
CA PHE A 102 12.90 1.51 -10.55
C PHE A 102 11.59 0.79 -10.90
N GLY A 103 10.51 1.54 -11.11
CA GLY A 103 9.21 0.99 -11.51
C GLY A 103 9.27 0.26 -12.85
N SER A 104 9.96 0.82 -13.85
CA SER A 104 10.14 0.18 -15.15
C SER A 104 10.97 -1.11 -15.04
N LEU A 105 12.03 -1.10 -14.23
CA LEU A 105 12.80 -2.29 -13.92
C LEU A 105 11.90 -3.37 -13.29
N LEU A 106 11.14 -3.04 -12.25
CA LEU A 106 10.21 -3.98 -11.60
C LEU A 106 9.17 -4.52 -12.58
N ALA A 107 8.59 -3.67 -13.44
CA ALA A 107 7.62 -4.10 -14.43
C ALA A 107 8.25 -5.11 -15.42
N SER A 108 9.50 -4.88 -15.84
CA SER A 108 10.23 -5.79 -16.72
C SER A 108 10.48 -7.17 -16.10
N LEU A 109 10.57 -7.26 -14.76
CA LEU A 109 10.74 -8.53 -14.04
C LEU A 109 9.54 -9.48 -14.22
N THR A 110 8.40 -8.99 -14.70
CA THR A 110 7.22 -9.80 -15.04
C THR A 110 7.55 -10.92 -16.03
N ALA A 111 8.50 -10.70 -16.95
CA ALA A 111 8.95 -11.72 -17.90
C ALA A 111 9.53 -12.97 -17.19
N TYR A 112 10.07 -12.77 -15.99
CA TYR A 112 10.74 -13.79 -15.17
C TYR A 112 9.89 -14.27 -13.97
N ALA A 113 8.69 -13.70 -13.79
CA ALA A 113 7.76 -14.10 -12.74
C ALA A 113 7.11 -15.47 -13.04
N LEU A 114 6.67 -16.15 -11.98
CA LEU A 114 5.94 -17.42 -12.04
C LEU A 114 4.84 -17.39 -13.12
N ARG A 115 4.60 -18.51 -13.83
CA ARG A 115 3.67 -18.57 -14.98
C ARG A 115 2.19 -18.25 -14.66
N LYS A 116 1.83 -18.07 -13.39
CA LYS A 116 0.48 -17.68 -12.96
C LYS A 116 0.21 -16.21 -13.35
N TRP A 117 -0.92 -15.97 -14.02
CA TRP A 117 -1.22 -14.66 -14.60
C TRP A 117 -1.41 -13.56 -13.53
N ASP A 118 -2.00 -13.91 -12.40
CA ASP A 118 -2.25 -13.06 -11.24
C ASP A 118 -0.93 -12.61 -10.61
N VAL A 119 0.02 -13.53 -10.49
CA VAL A 119 1.38 -13.22 -10.01
C VAL A 119 2.10 -12.30 -11.00
N ARG A 120 2.09 -12.61 -12.30
CA ARG A 120 2.70 -11.76 -13.33
C ARG A 120 2.11 -10.37 -13.36
N LEU A 121 0.79 -10.27 -13.37
CA LEU A 121 0.10 -8.99 -13.40
C LEU A 121 0.36 -8.20 -12.11
N SER A 122 0.46 -8.86 -10.95
CA SER A 122 0.81 -8.16 -9.71
C SER A 122 2.19 -7.51 -9.79
N VAL A 123 3.21 -8.23 -10.26
CA VAL A 123 4.59 -7.69 -10.40
C VAL A 123 4.60 -6.55 -11.42
N ALA A 124 3.91 -6.72 -12.55
CA ALA A 124 3.76 -5.68 -13.56
C ALA A 124 3.11 -4.43 -12.97
N MET A 125 1.93 -4.57 -12.33
CA MET A 125 1.19 -3.46 -11.74
C MET A 125 2.01 -2.72 -10.69
N LEU A 126 2.77 -3.44 -9.85
CA LEU A 126 3.63 -2.82 -8.84
C LEU A 126 4.69 -1.92 -9.47
N GLY A 127 5.36 -2.40 -10.53
CA GLY A 127 6.33 -1.59 -11.26
C GLY A 127 5.71 -0.43 -12.03
N TYR A 128 4.61 -0.68 -12.75
CA TYR A 128 3.92 0.33 -13.53
C TYR A 128 3.38 1.47 -12.65
N THR A 129 2.78 1.15 -11.51
CA THR A 129 2.22 2.15 -10.59
C THR A 129 3.30 3.08 -10.02
N GLN A 130 4.46 2.53 -9.64
CA GLN A 130 5.61 3.36 -9.25
C GLN A 130 6.14 4.22 -10.39
N ALA A 131 6.26 3.66 -11.60
CA ALA A 131 6.72 4.41 -12.75
C ALA A 131 5.77 5.57 -13.10
N LEU A 132 4.46 5.32 -13.06
CA LEU A 132 3.42 6.33 -13.25
C LEU A 132 3.47 7.42 -12.18
N ALA A 133 3.71 7.06 -10.92
CA ALA A 133 3.90 8.03 -9.84
C ALA A 133 5.12 8.95 -10.10
N GLY A 134 6.22 8.37 -10.60
CA GLY A 134 7.39 9.13 -11.06
C GLY A 134 7.09 10.06 -12.24
N VAL A 135 6.30 9.59 -13.22
CA VAL A 135 5.84 10.42 -14.36
C VAL A 135 5.02 11.61 -13.88
N VAL A 136 4.12 11.43 -12.91
CA VAL A 136 3.34 12.54 -12.33
C VAL A 136 4.26 13.55 -11.64
N LEU A 137 5.23 13.09 -10.85
CA LEU A 137 6.20 13.99 -10.19
C LEU A 137 7.00 14.83 -11.17
N LEU A 138 7.42 14.24 -12.30
CA LEU A 138 8.22 14.92 -13.33
C LEU A 138 7.35 15.82 -14.23
N GLY A 139 6.17 15.32 -14.57
CA GLY A 139 5.33 15.89 -15.60
C GLY A 139 4.30 16.89 -15.08
N ALA A 140 4.08 17.01 -13.77
CA ALA A 140 3.16 17.99 -13.18
C ALA A 140 3.76 18.81 -12.02
N PRO A 141 4.97 19.41 -12.18
CA PRO A 141 5.64 20.16 -11.11
C PRO A 141 4.89 21.44 -10.69
N TRP A 142 3.94 21.91 -11.51
CA TRP A 142 3.08 23.06 -11.23
C TRP A 142 1.96 22.76 -10.22
N LEU A 143 1.70 21.49 -9.91
CA LEU A 143 0.69 21.13 -8.92
C LEU A 143 1.16 21.47 -7.50
N GLY A 144 0.23 21.96 -6.68
CA GLY A 144 0.46 22.13 -5.26
C GLY A 144 0.77 20.80 -4.56
N LEU A 145 1.35 20.88 -3.36
CA LEU A 145 1.78 19.70 -2.58
C LEU A 145 0.67 18.67 -2.38
N PHE A 146 -0.55 19.11 -2.00
CA PHE A 146 -1.64 18.18 -1.66
C PHE A 146 -2.30 17.52 -2.88
N PRO A 147 -2.59 18.20 -4.00
CA PRO A 147 -2.99 17.53 -5.23
C PRO A 147 -1.96 16.50 -5.71
N LEU A 148 -0.67 16.87 -5.68
CA LEU A 148 0.42 15.97 -6.07
C LEU A 148 0.48 14.74 -5.13
N ALA A 149 0.37 14.97 -3.82
CA ALA A 149 0.31 13.91 -2.83
C ALA A 149 -0.90 13.00 -3.03
N LEU A 150 -2.08 13.53 -3.35
CA LEU A 150 -3.29 12.73 -3.58
C LEU A 150 -3.10 11.76 -4.75
N VAL A 151 -2.67 12.27 -5.90
CA VAL A 151 -2.48 11.45 -7.11
C VAL A 151 -1.45 10.37 -6.84
N PHE A 152 -0.34 10.72 -6.20
CA PHE A 152 0.74 9.79 -5.92
C PHE A 152 0.38 8.75 -4.85
N VAL A 153 -0.29 9.14 -3.76
CA VAL A 153 -0.78 8.23 -2.73
C VAL A 153 -1.72 7.18 -3.33
N ILE A 154 -2.57 7.57 -4.28
CA ILE A 154 -3.46 6.62 -4.95
C ILE A 154 -2.69 5.80 -6.00
N VAL A 155 -1.98 6.43 -6.91
CA VAL A 155 -1.27 5.74 -7.99
C VAL A 155 -0.23 4.78 -7.42
N GLU A 156 0.60 5.21 -6.47
CA GLU A 156 1.67 4.42 -5.89
C GLU A 156 1.16 3.47 -4.77
N ALA A 157 0.56 4.01 -3.70
CA ALA A 157 0.24 3.19 -2.53
C ALA A 157 -0.95 2.25 -2.76
N ILE A 158 -2.06 2.76 -3.30
CA ILE A 158 -3.22 1.92 -3.64
C ILE A 158 -2.87 0.98 -4.80
N GLY A 159 -2.05 1.43 -5.76
CA GLY A 159 -1.49 0.57 -6.80
C GLY A 159 -0.68 -0.61 -6.25
N ALA A 160 0.22 -0.35 -5.29
CA ALA A 160 0.99 -1.38 -4.61
C ALA A 160 0.10 -2.33 -3.79
N ILE A 161 -0.90 -1.80 -3.08
CA ILE A 161 -1.89 -2.57 -2.35
C ILE A 161 -2.66 -3.52 -3.28
N TYR A 162 -3.10 -3.04 -4.45
CA TYR A 162 -3.78 -3.88 -5.43
C TYR A 162 -2.88 -4.99 -5.96
N SER A 163 -1.60 -4.70 -6.22
CA SER A 163 -0.63 -5.71 -6.60
C SER A 163 -0.53 -6.81 -5.54
N VAL A 164 -0.31 -6.45 -4.27
CA VAL A 164 -0.19 -7.42 -3.18
C VAL A 164 -1.50 -8.19 -2.96
N THR A 165 -2.65 -7.54 -3.09
CA THR A 165 -3.97 -8.17 -2.95
C THR A 165 -4.23 -9.17 -4.08
N LEU A 166 -3.85 -8.83 -5.32
CA LEU A 166 -3.99 -9.70 -6.50
C LEU A 166 -3.26 -11.03 -6.36
N HIS A 167 -2.20 -11.09 -5.56
CA HIS A 167 -1.45 -12.31 -5.29
C HIS A 167 -1.83 -12.99 -3.97
N SER A 168 -2.06 -12.23 -2.90
CA SER A 168 -2.35 -12.78 -1.56
C SER A 168 -3.79 -13.28 -1.40
N PHE A 169 -4.75 -12.69 -2.09
CA PHE A 169 -6.15 -13.08 -1.98
C PHE A 169 -6.44 -14.46 -2.62
N PRO A 170 -5.99 -14.76 -3.86
CA PRO A 170 -6.16 -16.09 -4.44
C PRO A 170 -5.46 -17.19 -3.66
N SER A 171 -4.29 -16.94 -3.10
CA SER A 171 -3.57 -17.94 -2.30
C SER A 171 -4.32 -18.28 -1.01
N THR A 172 -4.98 -17.30 -0.39
CA THR A 172 -5.76 -17.48 0.84
C THR A 172 -7.11 -18.17 0.58
N PHE A 173 -7.88 -17.70 -0.40
CA PHE A 173 -9.26 -18.16 -0.62
C PHE A 173 -9.44 -19.10 -1.81
N GLY A 174 -8.38 -19.39 -2.57
CA GLY A 174 -8.44 -20.26 -3.75
C GLY A 174 -9.36 -19.70 -4.85
N ASP A 175 -9.63 -18.39 -4.84
CA ASP A 175 -10.53 -17.73 -5.76
C ASP A 175 -9.83 -16.59 -6.46
N VAL A 176 -9.79 -16.64 -7.79
CA VAL A 176 -9.00 -15.72 -8.60
C VAL A 176 -9.84 -14.50 -8.98
N PRO A 177 -9.29 -13.27 -8.85
CA PRO A 177 -9.94 -12.04 -9.29
C PRO A 177 -10.37 -12.05 -10.76
N SER A 178 -11.36 -11.23 -11.09
CA SER A 178 -11.82 -11.07 -12.47
C SER A 178 -10.75 -10.38 -13.32
N LYS A 179 -10.23 -11.07 -14.35
CA LYS A 179 -9.24 -10.51 -15.28
C LYS A 179 -9.71 -9.22 -15.93
N ALA A 180 -10.94 -9.21 -16.44
CA ALA A 180 -11.51 -8.06 -17.15
C ALA A 180 -11.62 -6.83 -16.23
N LEU A 181 -12.18 -7.02 -15.03
CA LEU A 181 -12.31 -5.93 -14.06
C LEU A 181 -10.94 -5.47 -13.55
N THR A 182 -9.98 -6.39 -13.35
CA THR A 182 -8.60 -6.02 -12.98
C THR A 182 -7.93 -5.19 -14.07
N GLY A 183 -8.16 -5.53 -15.35
CA GLY A 183 -7.73 -4.71 -16.49
C GLY A 183 -8.34 -3.31 -16.48
N LEU A 184 -9.63 -3.19 -16.17
CA LEU A 184 -10.31 -1.89 -16.03
C LEU A 184 -9.76 -1.04 -14.86
N VAL A 185 -9.49 -1.66 -13.69
CA VAL A 185 -8.84 -0.97 -12.55
C VAL A 185 -7.54 -0.33 -13.00
N PHE A 186 -6.71 -1.10 -13.71
CA PHE A 186 -5.41 -0.63 -14.19
C PHE A 186 -5.55 0.43 -15.29
N ALA A 187 -6.51 0.27 -16.20
CA ALA A 187 -6.77 1.25 -17.26
C ALA A 187 -7.19 2.61 -16.68
N PHE A 188 -8.08 2.63 -15.70
CA PHE A 188 -8.52 3.88 -15.05
C PHE A 188 -7.43 4.52 -14.22
N LEU A 189 -6.66 3.73 -13.46
CA LEU A 189 -5.51 4.25 -12.71
C LEU A 189 -4.45 4.84 -13.66
N SER A 190 -4.22 4.19 -14.80
CA SER A 190 -3.28 4.69 -15.82
C SER A 190 -3.80 5.94 -16.53
N ALA A 191 -5.11 6.00 -16.83
CA ALA A 191 -5.73 7.15 -17.49
C ALA A 191 -5.82 8.40 -16.61
N ALA A 192 -5.81 8.23 -15.28
CA ALA A 192 -5.75 9.36 -14.35
C ALA A 192 -4.44 10.17 -14.49
N VAL A 193 -3.34 9.52 -14.91
CA VAL A 193 -2.05 10.19 -15.10
C VAL A 193 -2.09 11.22 -16.23
N PRO A 194 -2.44 10.90 -17.49
CA PRO A 194 -2.55 11.92 -18.53
C PRO A 194 -3.60 12.99 -18.20
N ALA A 195 -4.72 12.65 -17.53
CA ALA A 195 -5.67 13.66 -17.05
C ALA A 195 -4.99 14.65 -16.08
N THR A 196 -4.19 14.16 -15.15
CA THR A 196 -3.39 14.97 -14.21
C THR A 196 -2.38 15.85 -14.96
N LEU A 197 -1.65 15.27 -15.93
CA LEU A 197 -0.64 15.99 -16.72
C LEU A 197 -1.26 17.09 -17.61
N LEU A 198 -2.53 16.94 -18.01
CA LEU A 198 -3.28 17.96 -18.72
C LEU A 198 -3.92 19.01 -17.79
N GLY A 199 -3.74 18.88 -16.48
CA GLY A 199 -4.33 19.78 -15.48
C GLY A 199 -5.79 19.49 -15.16
N ASP A 200 -6.39 18.44 -15.74
CA ASP A 200 -7.76 18.01 -15.44
C ASP A 200 -7.79 17.10 -14.21
N LEU A 201 -7.64 17.73 -13.05
CA LEU A 201 -7.68 17.06 -11.75
C LEU A 201 -9.05 16.45 -11.44
N TRP A 202 -10.12 16.95 -12.08
CA TRP A 202 -11.47 16.42 -11.87
C TRP A 202 -11.63 15.09 -12.56
N LEU A 203 -11.26 15.01 -13.85
CA LEU A 203 -11.23 13.75 -14.57
C LEU A 203 -10.28 12.76 -13.88
N SER A 204 -9.12 13.22 -13.42
CA SER A 204 -8.19 12.39 -12.63
C SER A 204 -8.87 11.80 -11.40
N ASN A 205 -9.52 12.62 -10.57
CA ASN A 205 -10.23 12.14 -9.39
C ASN A 205 -11.36 11.15 -9.73
N VAL A 206 -12.14 11.42 -10.78
CA VAL A 206 -13.20 10.50 -11.23
C VAL A 206 -12.63 9.15 -11.65
N LEU A 207 -11.54 9.14 -12.42
CA LEU A 207 -10.88 7.92 -12.87
C LEU A 207 -10.27 7.13 -11.70
N LEU A 208 -9.61 7.81 -10.76
CA LEU A 208 -9.07 7.20 -9.54
C LEU A 208 -10.20 6.64 -8.66
N GLY A 209 -11.29 7.39 -8.49
CA GLY A 209 -12.45 6.94 -7.73
C GLY A 209 -13.14 5.73 -8.37
N ALA A 210 -13.31 5.74 -9.70
CA ALA A 210 -13.86 4.61 -10.44
C ALA A 210 -12.96 3.36 -10.34
N SER A 211 -11.63 3.54 -10.38
CA SER A 211 -10.67 2.46 -10.13
C SER A 211 -10.86 1.83 -8.75
N MET A 212 -11.11 2.63 -7.71
CA MET A 212 -11.43 2.14 -6.36
C MET A 212 -12.73 1.36 -6.27
N LEU A 213 -13.79 1.80 -6.95
CA LEU A 213 -15.06 1.07 -6.94
C LEU A 213 -14.95 -0.27 -7.69
N ILE A 214 -14.31 -0.26 -8.87
CA ILE A 214 -14.17 -1.45 -9.70
C ILE A 214 -13.26 -2.48 -9.03
N SER A 215 -12.25 -2.06 -8.24
CA SER A 215 -11.36 -3.01 -7.57
C SER A 215 -12.10 -3.91 -6.60
N VAL A 216 -13.09 -3.40 -5.86
CA VAL A 216 -13.93 -4.21 -4.96
C VAL A 216 -14.67 -5.31 -5.74
N LEU A 217 -15.17 -4.99 -6.94
CA LEU A 217 -15.80 -5.97 -7.82
C LEU A 217 -14.77 -6.93 -8.43
N ALA A 218 -13.58 -6.44 -8.79
CA ALA A 218 -12.49 -7.25 -9.34
C ALA A 218 -12.06 -8.35 -8.36
N PHE A 219 -11.94 -8.00 -7.07
CA PHE A 219 -11.65 -8.91 -5.96
C PHE A 219 -12.87 -9.68 -5.45
N ARG A 220 -14.00 -9.63 -6.17
CA ARG A 220 -15.22 -10.36 -5.85
C ARG A 220 -15.74 -10.07 -4.43
N GLY A 221 -15.73 -8.81 -4.01
CA GLY A 221 -16.21 -8.38 -2.69
C GLY A 221 -17.65 -8.84 -2.38
N TYR A 222 -18.47 -9.12 -3.38
CA TYR A 222 -19.81 -9.70 -3.20
C TYR A 222 -19.80 -11.14 -2.66
N ARG A 223 -18.66 -11.85 -2.67
CA ARG A 223 -18.52 -13.24 -2.18
C ARG A 223 -18.03 -13.35 -0.73
N LEU A 224 -17.93 -12.25 0.02
CA LEU A 224 -17.45 -12.25 1.42
C LEU A 224 -18.12 -13.33 2.30
N ARG A 225 -19.43 -13.58 2.12
CA ARG A 225 -20.15 -14.65 2.83
C ARG A 225 -19.61 -16.05 2.53
N SER A 226 -19.28 -16.33 1.26
CA SER A 226 -18.68 -17.61 0.86
C SER A 226 -17.29 -17.77 1.44
N TYR A 227 -16.49 -16.70 1.49
CA TYR A 227 -15.15 -16.74 2.08
C TYR A 227 -15.20 -16.91 3.60
N TYR A 228 -16.19 -16.32 4.26
CA TYR A 228 -16.44 -16.54 5.69
C TYR A 228 -16.73 -18.00 5.99
N ALA A 229 -17.62 -18.63 5.22
CA ALA A 229 -17.93 -20.05 5.35
C ALA A 229 -16.66 -20.90 5.17
N LYS A 230 -15.83 -20.59 4.16
CA LYS A 230 -14.55 -21.27 3.92
C LYS A 230 -13.56 -21.07 5.08
N ALA A 231 -13.43 -19.87 5.62
CA ALA A 231 -12.52 -19.60 6.75
C ALA A 231 -12.91 -20.42 7.99
N ARG A 232 -14.22 -20.64 8.21
CA ARG A 232 -14.75 -21.41 9.34
C ARG A 232 -14.52 -22.92 9.25
N THR A 233 -14.22 -23.47 8.07
CA THR A 233 -13.97 -24.92 7.92
C THR A 233 -12.57 -25.35 8.36
N SER A 234 -11.65 -24.42 8.62
CA SER A 234 -10.31 -24.76 9.09
C SER A 234 -10.35 -25.37 10.50
N SER A 235 -9.74 -26.54 10.66
CA SER A 235 -9.63 -27.26 11.93
C SER A 235 -8.64 -26.61 12.90
N SER A 236 -7.68 -25.83 12.41
CA SER A 236 -6.71 -25.11 13.23
C SER A 236 -7.30 -23.78 13.72
N PRO A 237 -7.45 -23.56 15.04
CA PRO A 237 -7.98 -22.31 15.58
C PRO A 237 -7.16 -21.08 15.15
N ILE A 238 -5.83 -21.22 15.05
CA ILE A 238 -4.91 -20.14 14.68
C ILE A 238 -5.06 -19.81 13.19
N ALA A 239 -5.07 -20.83 12.32
CA ALA A 239 -5.25 -20.61 10.89
C ALA A 239 -6.64 -19.99 10.60
N ARG A 240 -7.68 -20.51 11.25
CA ARG A 240 -9.04 -19.94 11.20
C ARG A 240 -9.05 -18.48 11.66
N GLY A 241 -8.41 -18.16 12.78
CA GLY A 241 -8.31 -16.79 13.30
C GLY A 241 -7.63 -15.84 12.32
N GLY A 242 -6.51 -16.26 11.74
CA GLY A 242 -5.77 -15.45 10.75
C GLY A 242 -6.54 -15.25 9.45
N THR A 243 -7.17 -16.30 8.91
CA THR A 243 -8.00 -16.18 7.71
C THR A 243 -9.23 -15.31 7.93
N LEU A 244 -9.86 -15.40 9.10
CA LEU A 244 -10.99 -14.53 9.46
C LEU A 244 -10.54 -13.08 9.64
N TYR A 245 -9.42 -12.82 10.33
CA TYR A 245 -8.86 -11.48 10.46
C TYR A 245 -8.57 -10.85 9.10
N PHE A 246 -7.93 -11.60 8.20
CA PHE A 246 -7.66 -11.17 6.83
C PHE A 246 -8.95 -10.84 6.07
N LEU A 247 -9.98 -11.69 6.20
CA LEU A 247 -11.28 -11.47 5.56
C LEU A 247 -11.98 -10.21 6.09
N TYR A 248 -12.03 -10.06 7.42
CA TYR A 248 -12.67 -8.90 8.05
C TYR A 248 -11.96 -7.61 7.69
N GLY A 249 -10.62 -7.61 7.73
CA GLY A 249 -9.86 -6.45 7.29
C GLY A 249 -10.13 -6.09 5.83
N HIS A 250 -10.30 -7.06 4.93
CA HIS A 250 -10.72 -6.78 3.54
C HIS A 250 -12.15 -6.25 3.46
N ALA A 251 -13.08 -6.70 4.31
CA ALA A 251 -14.42 -6.14 4.36
C ALA A 251 -14.40 -4.65 4.76
N PHE A 252 -13.59 -4.29 5.76
CA PHE A 252 -13.36 -2.89 6.14
C PHE A 252 -12.70 -2.10 5.01
N ALA A 253 -11.63 -2.64 4.42
CA ALA A 253 -10.90 -1.99 3.33
C ALA A 253 -11.77 -1.78 2.08
N PHE A 254 -12.58 -2.76 1.69
CA PHE A 254 -13.53 -2.62 0.57
C PHE A 254 -14.58 -1.55 0.86
N SER A 255 -15.10 -1.49 2.09
CA SER A 255 -16.04 -0.44 2.49
C SER A 255 -15.39 0.94 2.38
N ALA A 256 -14.15 1.08 2.83
CA ALA A 256 -13.42 2.33 2.73
C ALA A 256 -13.08 2.71 1.27
N LEU A 257 -12.73 1.74 0.42
CA LEU A 257 -12.54 1.97 -1.01
C LEU A 257 -13.83 2.43 -1.71
N ILE A 258 -14.99 1.88 -1.31
CA ILE A 258 -16.29 2.34 -1.80
C ILE A 258 -16.53 3.79 -1.42
N VAL A 259 -16.37 4.12 -0.13
CA VAL A 259 -16.58 5.49 0.37
C VAL A 259 -15.61 6.47 -0.30
N ALA A 260 -14.31 6.15 -0.31
CA ALA A 260 -13.29 6.99 -0.93
C ALA A 260 -13.53 7.15 -2.44
N GLY A 261 -13.93 6.08 -3.13
CA GLY A 261 -14.25 6.11 -4.56
C GLY A 261 -15.43 7.01 -4.89
N VAL A 262 -16.53 6.90 -4.12
CA VAL A 262 -17.70 7.78 -4.26
C VAL A 262 -17.34 9.22 -3.96
N VAL A 263 -16.57 9.47 -2.90
CA VAL A 263 -16.16 10.83 -2.51
C VAL A 263 -15.22 11.45 -3.54
N LEU A 264 -14.30 10.68 -4.13
CA LEU A 264 -13.44 11.16 -5.22
C LEU A 264 -14.25 11.54 -6.46
N ILE A 265 -15.23 10.72 -6.85
CA ILE A 265 -16.12 11.03 -7.99
C ILE A 265 -16.96 12.28 -7.66
N ALA A 266 -17.55 12.34 -6.47
CA ALA A 266 -18.35 13.48 -6.03
C ALA A 266 -17.52 14.75 -5.78
N SER A 267 -16.20 14.63 -5.57
CA SER A 267 -15.32 15.76 -5.30
C SER A 267 -15.36 16.82 -6.40
N ALA A 268 -15.59 16.39 -7.65
CA ALA A 268 -15.75 17.28 -8.80
C ALA A 268 -16.98 18.19 -8.68
N ALA A 269 -18.11 17.64 -8.22
CA ALA A 269 -19.33 18.40 -8.00
C ALA A 269 -19.27 19.26 -6.73
N LEU A 270 -18.63 18.73 -5.68
CA LEU A 270 -18.62 19.33 -4.33
C LEU A 270 -17.42 20.25 -4.06
N ARG A 271 -16.45 20.33 -4.98
CA ARG A 271 -15.21 21.12 -4.86
C ARG A 271 -14.45 20.85 -3.56
N LEU A 272 -14.29 19.57 -3.21
CA LEU A 272 -13.62 19.17 -1.98
C LEU A 272 -12.12 19.50 -1.99
N ASN A 273 -11.59 19.87 -0.82
CA ASN A 273 -10.18 20.17 -0.64
C ASN A 273 -9.32 18.89 -0.74
N SER A 274 -8.25 18.92 -1.55
CA SER A 274 -7.32 17.79 -1.71
C SER A 274 -6.73 17.29 -0.40
N LEU A 275 -6.50 18.16 0.59
CA LEU A 275 -6.02 17.73 1.92
C LEU A 275 -7.00 16.77 2.61
N ILE A 276 -8.31 17.04 2.50
CA ILE A 276 -9.36 16.19 3.05
C ILE A 276 -9.35 14.84 2.32
N LEU A 277 -9.22 14.86 1.00
CA LEU A 277 -9.16 13.65 0.17
C LEU A 277 -7.91 12.81 0.51
N VAL A 278 -6.74 13.42 0.68
CA VAL A 278 -5.50 12.73 1.08
C VAL A 278 -5.68 12.02 2.42
N HIS A 279 -6.26 12.70 3.41
CA HIS A 279 -6.49 12.11 4.73
C HIS A 279 -7.53 11.00 4.68
N MET A 280 -8.63 11.20 3.96
CA MET A 280 -9.65 10.16 3.78
C MET A 280 -9.06 8.91 3.11
N VAL A 281 -8.23 9.05 2.08
CA VAL A 281 -7.60 7.89 1.41
C VAL A 281 -6.55 7.24 2.33
N THR A 282 -5.74 8.03 3.01
CA THR A 282 -4.67 7.51 3.89
C THR A 282 -5.25 6.80 5.11
N LEU A 283 -6.13 7.47 5.85
CA LEU A 283 -6.78 6.94 7.05
C LEU A 283 -7.90 5.95 6.74
N GLY A 284 -8.60 6.12 5.62
CA GLY A 284 -9.71 5.26 5.24
C GLY A 284 -9.25 4.00 4.54
N ALA A 285 -8.38 4.09 3.53
CA ALA A 285 -8.03 2.93 2.72
C ALA A 285 -6.65 2.35 3.09
N ILE A 286 -5.59 3.16 3.00
CA ILE A 286 -4.21 2.67 3.06
C ILE A 286 -3.90 2.03 4.40
N SER A 287 -4.20 2.74 5.48
CA SER A 287 -3.99 2.25 6.86
C SER A 287 -4.75 0.94 7.13
N LEU A 288 -5.97 0.75 6.62
CA LEU A 288 -6.68 -0.53 6.75
C LEU A 288 -5.93 -1.67 6.08
N PHE A 289 -5.37 -1.46 4.88
CA PHE A 289 -4.55 -2.46 4.22
C PHE A 289 -3.25 -2.75 4.97
N VAL A 290 -2.63 -1.73 5.58
CA VAL A 290 -1.49 -1.94 6.48
C VAL A 290 -1.89 -2.82 7.66
N LEU A 291 -3.00 -2.50 8.34
CA LEU A 291 -3.52 -3.25 9.49
C LEU A 291 -3.95 -4.68 9.14
N ILE A 292 -4.41 -4.94 7.91
CA ILE A 292 -4.67 -6.31 7.44
C ILE A 292 -3.39 -7.13 7.51
N HIS A 293 -2.30 -6.61 6.95
CA HIS A 293 -1.09 -7.39 6.70
C HIS A 293 -0.09 -7.36 7.86
N ALA A 294 -0.04 -6.28 8.64
CA ALA A 294 0.97 -6.07 9.67
C ALA A 294 1.06 -7.24 10.66
N PRO A 295 -0.04 -7.77 11.24
CA PRO A 295 0.05 -8.88 12.19
C PRO A 295 0.50 -10.21 11.60
N MET A 296 0.32 -10.39 10.30
CA MET A 296 0.72 -11.62 9.62
C MET A 296 2.15 -11.56 9.12
N MET A 297 2.58 -10.37 8.68
CA MET A 297 3.86 -10.13 8.00
C MET A 297 4.98 -9.74 8.96
N LEU A 298 4.71 -8.90 9.97
CA LEU A 298 5.75 -8.41 10.88
C LEU A 298 6.48 -9.52 11.64
N PRO A 299 5.82 -10.54 12.24
CA PRO A 299 6.53 -11.64 12.89
C PRO A 299 7.45 -12.41 11.93
N VAL A 300 7.02 -12.56 10.68
CA VAL A 300 7.80 -13.26 9.64
C VAL A 300 9.01 -12.42 9.22
N MET A 301 8.80 -11.12 9.00
CA MET A 301 9.87 -10.18 8.61
C MET A 301 10.90 -9.98 9.73
N MET A 302 10.43 -9.91 10.98
CA MET A 302 11.27 -9.66 12.15
C MET A 302 11.83 -10.94 12.78
N GLY A 303 11.32 -12.11 12.40
CA GLY A 303 11.70 -13.42 12.97
C GLY A 303 11.23 -13.62 14.40
N TRP A 304 10.14 -12.95 14.81
CA TRP A 304 9.60 -13.03 16.17
C TRP A 304 8.57 -14.15 16.29
N SER A 305 8.67 -14.95 17.35
CA SER A 305 7.56 -15.77 17.84
C SER A 305 6.42 -14.84 18.29
N SER A 306 5.18 -15.10 17.90
CA SER A 306 4.04 -14.21 18.21
C SER A 306 2.82 -15.01 18.59
N ALA A 307 2.11 -14.58 19.64
CA ALA A 307 0.89 -15.22 20.11
C ALA A 307 -0.33 -14.94 19.20
N ARG A 308 -0.19 -14.07 18.19
CA ARG A 308 -1.21 -13.68 17.19
C ARG A 308 -2.64 -13.64 17.73
N ARG A 309 -2.93 -12.62 18.55
CA ARG A 309 -4.24 -12.41 19.21
C ARG A 309 -5.20 -11.60 18.33
N TYR A 310 -5.54 -12.14 17.17
CA TYR A 310 -6.36 -11.46 16.16
C TYR A 310 -7.64 -10.87 16.77
N ASN A 311 -7.79 -9.54 16.70
CA ASN A 311 -8.96 -8.81 17.16
C ASN A 311 -9.29 -7.67 16.18
N LEU A 312 -10.54 -7.22 16.14
CA LEU A 312 -10.99 -6.25 15.13
C LEU A 312 -10.82 -4.78 15.56
N THR A 313 -10.35 -4.54 16.78
CA THR A 313 -10.24 -3.19 17.34
C THR A 313 -9.38 -2.24 16.49
N PRO A 314 -8.26 -2.68 15.87
CA PRO A 314 -7.50 -1.83 14.95
C PRO A 314 -8.34 -1.31 13.79
N PHE A 315 -9.12 -2.19 13.14
CA PHE A 315 -9.95 -1.80 12.00
C PHE A 315 -11.07 -0.85 12.39
N VAL A 316 -11.78 -1.13 13.48
CA VAL A 316 -12.87 -0.28 13.96
C VAL A 316 -12.35 1.10 14.36
N SER A 317 -11.23 1.15 15.07
CA SER A 317 -10.59 2.40 15.48
C SER A 317 -10.15 3.20 14.26
N GLN A 318 -9.56 2.55 13.24
CA GLN A 318 -9.12 3.24 12.04
C GLN A 318 -10.28 3.80 11.19
N ILE A 319 -11.40 3.08 11.08
CA ILE A 319 -12.62 3.60 10.45
C ILE A 319 -13.16 4.80 11.23
N ALA A 320 -13.22 4.71 12.57
CA ALA A 320 -13.64 5.82 13.41
C ALA A 320 -12.74 7.04 13.20
N ALA A 321 -11.41 6.84 13.12
CA ALA A 321 -10.47 7.90 12.83
C ALA A 321 -10.74 8.56 11.46
N ALA A 322 -10.95 7.76 10.41
CA ALA A 322 -11.22 8.28 9.07
C ALA A 322 -12.53 9.09 9.01
N VAL A 323 -13.59 8.63 9.69
CA VAL A 323 -14.88 9.32 9.75
C VAL A 323 -14.82 10.60 10.59
N LEU A 324 -14.10 10.58 11.71
CA LEU A 324 -14.04 11.72 12.64
C LEU A 324 -13.06 12.81 12.20
N TRP A 325 -12.11 12.49 11.32
CA TRP A 325 -11.08 13.43 10.85
C TRP A 325 -11.62 14.80 10.42
N PRO A 326 -12.66 14.90 9.57
CA PRO A 326 -13.16 16.19 9.12
C PRO A 326 -13.80 17.04 10.24
N PHE A 327 -14.22 16.39 11.33
CA PHE A 327 -14.94 17.04 12.42
C PHE A 327 -14.04 17.37 13.61
N ASN A 328 -13.09 16.49 13.94
CA ASN A 328 -12.16 16.68 15.04
C ASN A 328 -10.87 15.86 14.81
N THR A 329 -9.79 16.57 14.47
CA THR A 329 -8.48 15.98 14.16
C THR A 329 -7.84 15.33 15.40
N HIS A 330 -7.99 15.91 16.59
CA HIS A 330 -7.42 15.34 17.82
C HIS A 330 -8.06 14.02 18.20
N VAL A 331 -9.40 13.94 18.12
CA VAL A 331 -10.14 12.69 18.38
C VAL A 331 -9.79 11.65 17.31
N SER A 332 -9.67 12.05 16.04
CA SER A 332 -9.20 11.17 14.97
C SER A 332 -7.82 10.58 15.27
N PHE A 333 -6.85 11.42 15.66
CA PHE A 333 -5.51 10.96 16.03
C PHE A 333 -5.50 10.01 17.23
N PHE A 334 -6.35 10.24 18.24
CA PHE A 334 -6.52 9.30 19.35
C PHE A 334 -6.93 7.91 18.84
N PHE A 335 -7.90 7.82 17.93
CA PHE A 335 -8.32 6.54 17.34
C PHE A 335 -7.26 5.91 16.44
N VAL A 336 -6.47 6.69 15.71
CA VAL A 336 -5.30 6.18 14.97
C VAL A 336 -4.29 5.56 15.94
N GLY A 337 -3.95 6.26 17.02
CA GLY A 337 -3.05 5.75 18.05
C GLY A 337 -3.57 4.46 18.68
N LEU A 338 -4.88 4.42 18.98
CA LEU A 338 -5.55 3.24 19.49
C LEU A 338 -5.44 2.06 18.52
N ALA A 339 -5.63 2.30 17.22
CA ALA A 339 -5.51 1.27 16.20
C ALA A 339 -4.12 0.62 16.20
N PHE A 340 -3.06 1.42 16.21
CA PHE A 340 -1.69 0.94 16.22
C PHE A 340 -1.31 0.25 17.54
N VAL A 341 -1.78 0.76 18.69
CA VAL A 341 -1.55 0.09 19.98
C VAL A 341 -2.17 -1.31 19.96
N PHE A 342 -3.43 -1.44 19.56
CA PHE A 342 -4.07 -2.75 19.48
C PHE A 342 -3.45 -3.65 18.44
N ASP A 343 -2.98 -3.11 17.30
CA ASP A 343 -2.24 -3.88 16.29
C ASP A 343 -0.95 -4.45 16.88
N ALA A 344 -0.15 -3.62 17.56
CA ALA A 344 1.07 -4.06 18.24
C ALA A 344 0.79 -5.15 19.30
N LEU A 345 -0.33 -5.05 20.02
CA LEU A 345 -0.75 -6.08 20.98
C LEU A 345 -1.12 -7.43 20.31
N ILE A 346 -1.50 -7.44 19.03
CA ILE A 346 -1.67 -8.68 18.26
C ILE A 346 -0.31 -9.33 17.98
N VAL A 347 0.71 -8.51 17.70
CA VAL A 347 2.05 -8.94 17.23
C VAL A 347 2.99 -9.34 18.36
N LEU A 348 2.66 -9.04 19.62
CA LEU A 348 3.54 -9.22 20.79
C LEU A 348 4.33 -10.55 20.79
N PRO A 349 5.64 -10.49 21.13
CA PRO A 349 6.49 -11.67 21.21
C PRO A 349 5.92 -12.73 22.17
N SER A 350 5.81 -13.97 21.72
CA SER A 350 5.51 -15.12 22.61
C SER A 350 6.74 -16.00 22.81
N ARG A 351 6.72 -16.85 23.83
CA ARG A 351 7.76 -17.89 24.00
C ARG A 351 7.57 -19.09 23.07
N GLU A 352 6.45 -19.17 22.36
CA GLU A 352 6.08 -20.32 21.54
C GLU A 352 6.46 -20.10 20.07
N PRO A 353 7.19 -21.04 19.42
CA PRO A 353 7.61 -20.88 18.04
C PRO A 353 6.43 -20.81 17.07
N MET A 354 6.59 -20.06 15.97
CA MET A 354 5.56 -19.96 14.93
C MET A 354 5.21 -21.36 14.38
N PRO A 355 3.92 -21.70 14.21
CA PRO A 355 3.54 -22.95 13.57
C PRO A 355 4.04 -22.96 12.13
N LEU A 356 4.88 -23.96 11.82
CA LEU A 356 5.52 -24.16 10.51
C LEU A 356 4.53 -24.35 9.35
N SER A 357 3.23 -24.51 9.63
CA SER A 357 2.15 -24.63 8.63
C SER A 357 1.89 -23.35 7.83
N LEU A 358 2.50 -22.22 8.18
CA LEU A 358 2.44 -20.97 7.40
C LEU A 358 3.72 -20.70 6.57
N VAL A 359 4.70 -21.60 6.64
CA VAL A 359 6.02 -21.46 5.98
C VAL A 359 6.21 -22.52 4.88
N ARG A 360 5.23 -23.41 4.66
CA ARG A 360 5.29 -24.46 3.63
C ARG A 360 4.27 -24.25 2.53
#